data_AF-A0A939UCU0-F1
#
_entry.id   AF-A0A939UCU0-F1
#
_cell.length_a   1.000
_cell.length_b   1.000
_cell.length_c   1.000
_cell.angle_alpha   90.00
_cell.angle_beta   90.00
_cell.angle_gamma   90.00
#
_symmetry.space_group_name_H-M   'P 1'
#
loop_
_entity.id
_entity.type
_entity.pdbx_description
1 polymer ?
#
loop_
_entity_poly.entity_id
_entity_poly.type
_entity_poly.pdbx_seq_one_letter_code
_entity_poly.pdbx_strand_id
1 'polypeptide(L)'
;MEKSQEAAHVLNKSFHPLRQELIIPATLSNEQYADAWLSQKYKCKSFAADVPILLTSKGERVRSKSEMLIADTLARMGVPYHYEYPVTLNDNGHTFTMYPDFLCLNLRTRQEFIWEHFGLMNDSVYSSKTVKKLRTYAQNGIYSGHNLITTVETPELPLNTRYLEKIITEYLK
;
A
#
# COMPACT_ATOMS: atom_id res chain seq x y z
N MET A 1 -14.83 17.23 -5.24
CA MET A 1 -14.89 16.65 -3.88
C MET A 1 -13.92 17.35 -2.94
N GLU A 2 -12.65 17.52 -3.34
CA GLU A 2 -11.60 18.23 -2.57
C GLU A 2 -11.96 19.69 -2.20
N LYS A 3 -12.47 20.48 -3.15
CA LYS A 3 -12.96 21.86 -2.91
C LYS A 3 -14.08 21.95 -1.86
N SER A 4 -14.88 20.89 -1.71
CA SER A 4 -16.02 20.86 -0.79
C SER A 4 -15.58 20.63 0.65
N GLN A 5 -14.53 19.82 0.86
CA GLN A 5 -13.94 19.57 2.18
C GLN A 5 -13.12 20.75 2.68
N GLU A 6 -12.37 21.39 1.78
CA GLU A 6 -11.57 22.58 2.10
C GLU A 6 -12.48 23.76 2.51
N ALA A 7 -13.59 23.97 1.80
CA ALA A 7 -14.60 24.97 2.17
C ALA A 7 -15.25 24.67 3.54
N ALA A 8 -15.57 23.41 3.84
CA ALA A 8 -16.14 23.02 5.13
C ALA A 8 -15.14 23.20 6.29
N HIS A 9 -13.85 22.92 6.06
CA HIS A 9 -12.79 23.12 7.05
C HIS A 9 -12.56 24.61 7.35
N VAL A 10 -12.54 25.46 6.31
CA VAL A 10 -12.41 26.92 6.46
C VAL A 10 -13.63 27.51 7.18
N LEU A 11 -14.84 27.04 6.86
CA LEU A 11 -16.07 27.43 7.56
C LEU A 11 -16.03 27.00 9.04
N ASN A 12 -15.57 25.78 9.36
CA ASN A 12 -15.49 25.33 10.76
C ASN A 12 -14.59 26.25 11.59
N LYS A 13 -13.40 26.60 11.08
CA LYS A 13 -12.46 27.51 11.75
C LYS A 13 -12.99 28.93 11.99
N SER A 14 -14.05 29.33 11.28
CA SER A 14 -14.71 30.63 11.45
C SER A 14 -15.72 30.67 12.61
N PHE A 15 -16.09 29.53 13.19
CA PHE A 15 -17.03 29.47 14.32
C PHE A 15 -16.33 29.60 15.68
N HIS A 16 -17.11 29.98 16.70
CA HIS A 16 -16.66 29.98 18.10
C HIS A 16 -16.26 28.57 18.57
N PRO A 17 -15.23 28.39 19.42
CA PRO A 17 -14.72 27.07 19.85
C PRO A 17 -15.79 26.07 20.30
N LEU A 18 -16.73 26.50 21.15
CA LEU A 18 -17.86 25.66 21.60
C LEU A 18 -18.79 25.18 20.47
N ARG A 19 -18.87 25.92 19.36
CA ARG A 19 -19.62 25.46 18.17
C ARG A 19 -18.77 24.56 17.28
N GLN A 20 -17.45 24.77 17.24
CA GLN A 20 -16.53 23.87 16.54
C GLN A 20 -16.62 22.45 17.12
N GLU A 21 -16.75 22.34 18.46
CA GLU A 21 -16.93 21.05 19.16
C GLU A 21 -18.24 20.34 18.82
N LEU A 22 -19.26 21.07 18.36
CA LEU A 22 -20.58 20.52 17.99
C LEU A 22 -20.68 20.21 16.49
N ILE A 23 -19.69 20.60 15.68
CA ILE A 23 -19.66 20.32 14.25
C ILE A 23 -19.01 18.96 14.04
N ILE A 24 -19.85 17.96 13.75
CA ILE A 24 -19.40 16.64 13.32
C ILE A 24 -19.21 16.67 11.81
N PRO A 25 -17.98 16.52 11.28
CA PRO A 25 -17.76 16.49 9.84
C PRO A 25 -18.51 15.30 9.23
N ALA A 26 -19.26 15.52 8.14
CA ALA A 26 -19.90 14.44 7.41
C ALA A 26 -18.88 13.46 6.77
N THR A 27 -17.62 13.91 6.60
CA THR A 27 -16.51 13.10 6.07
C THR A 27 -15.21 13.45 6.81
N LEU A 28 -14.33 12.47 7.01
CA LEU A 28 -13.01 12.69 7.58
C LEU A 28 -12.11 13.48 6.62
N SER A 29 -11.22 14.31 7.17
CA SER A 29 -10.12 14.92 6.41
C SER A 29 -9.16 13.86 5.87
N ASN A 30 -8.25 14.26 4.97
CA ASN A 30 -7.24 13.34 4.42
C ASN A 30 -6.38 12.74 5.51
N GLU A 31 -5.93 13.58 6.44
CA GLU A 31 -5.09 13.24 7.58
C GLU A 31 -5.83 12.32 8.55
N GLN A 32 -7.04 12.71 8.99
CA GLN A 32 -7.81 11.89 9.93
C GLN A 32 -8.16 10.50 9.38
N TYR A 33 -8.49 10.42 8.09
CA TYR A 33 -8.75 9.13 7.45
C TYR A 33 -7.46 8.32 7.32
N ALA A 34 -6.33 8.94 6.96
CA ALA A 34 -5.04 8.27 6.90
C ALA A 34 -4.65 7.71 8.27
N ASP A 35 -4.79 8.49 9.33
CA ASP A 35 -4.48 8.08 10.71
C ASP A 35 -5.38 6.93 11.16
N ALA A 36 -6.70 7.02 10.89
CA ALA A 36 -7.64 5.94 11.19
C ALA A 36 -7.28 4.66 10.43
N TRP A 37 -6.92 4.78 9.15
CA TRP A 37 -6.53 3.66 8.31
C TRP A 37 -5.19 3.03 8.75
N LEU A 38 -4.19 3.84 9.09
CA LEU A 38 -2.89 3.40 9.61
C LEU A 38 -3.00 2.77 11.01
N SER A 39 -4.02 3.15 11.80
CA SER A 39 -4.24 2.60 13.14
C SER A 39 -4.79 1.17 13.16
N GLN A 40 -5.18 0.64 12.00
CA GLN A 40 -5.71 -0.72 11.88
C GLN A 40 -4.68 -1.74 12.37
N LYS A 41 -5.10 -2.62 13.29
CA LYS A 41 -4.27 -3.70 13.79
C LYS A 41 -4.39 -4.92 12.90
N TYR A 42 -3.26 -5.44 12.44
CA TYR A 42 -3.18 -6.65 11.66
C TYR A 42 -1.95 -7.47 12.05
N LYS A 43 -1.87 -8.71 11.56
CA LYS A 43 -0.75 -9.62 11.84
C LYS A 43 0.01 -9.89 10.54
N CYS A 44 1.27 -9.50 10.49
CA CYS A 44 2.19 -9.89 9.42
C CYS A 44 2.63 -11.36 9.58
N LYS A 45 3.29 -11.93 8.57
CA LYS A 45 3.96 -13.22 8.72
C LYS A 45 5.16 -13.08 9.68
N SER A 46 5.46 -14.14 10.42
CA SER A 46 6.65 -14.20 11.27
C SER A 46 7.93 -14.19 10.42
N PHE A 47 9.01 -13.67 11.00
CA PHE A 47 10.35 -13.77 10.43
C PHE A 47 11.02 -15.04 10.97
N ALA A 48 11.70 -15.78 10.11
CA ALA A 48 12.56 -16.87 10.54
C ALA A 48 13.83 -16.32 11.23
N ALA A 49 14.38 -17.08 12.17
CA ALA A 49 15.48 -16.63 13.05
C ALA A 49 16.82 -16.46 12.31
N ASP A 50 16.98 -17.13 11.17
CA ASP A 50 18.18 -17.19 10.33
C ASP A 50 18.22 -16.10 9.25
N VAL A 51 17.14 -15.33 9.08
CA VAL A 51 17.06 -14.31 8.03
C VAL A 51 17.69 -13.00 8.51
N PRO A 52 18.54 -12.34 7.70
CA PRO A 52 19.09 -11.03 8.00
C PRO A 52 18.03 -10.01 8.41
N ILE A 53 18.40 -9.11 9.33
CA ILE A 53 17.52 -8.01 9.75
C ILE A 53 17.73 -6.84 8.78
N LEU A 54 16.70 -6.57 7.98
CA LEU A 54 16.63 -5.39 7.10
C LEU A 54 15.60 -4.44 7.68
N LEU A 55 15.98 -3.19 7.94
CA LEU A 55 15.12 -2.17 8.54
C LEU A 55 14.96 -0.99 7.59
N THR A 56 13.73 -0.50 7.45
CA THR A 56 13.45 0.77 6.76
C THR A 56 13.91 1.95 7.60
N SER A 57 13.92 3.15 7.02
CA SER A 57 14.16 4.42 7.72
C SER A 57 13.21 4.67 8.90
N LYS A 58 12.02 4.05 8.89
CA LYS A 58 11.03 4.08 9.97
C LYS A 58 11.25 3.00 11.04
N GLY A 59 12.26 2.13 10.88
CA GLY A 59 12.52 1.01 11.77
C GLY A 59 11.62 -0.22 11.55
N GLU A 60 10.87 -0.27 10.44
CA GLU A 60 10.05 -1.43 10.06
C GLU A 60 10.95 -2.53 9.47
N ARG A 61 10.77 -3.78 9.92
CA ARG A 61 11.54 -4.91 9.39
C ARG A 61 10.89 -5.43 8.10
N VAL A 62 11.70 -5.61 7.05
CA VAL A 62 11.27 -6.11 5.73
C VAL A 62 12.06 -7.33 5.29
N ARG A 63 11.63 -8.03 4.22
CA ARG A 63 12.24 -9.29 3.74
C ARG A 63 13.30 -9.10 2.68
N SER A 64 13.25 -8.00 1.94
CA SER A 64 14.17 -7.76 0.83
C SER A 64 14.65 -6.32 0.77
N LYS A 65 15.78 -6.12 0.08
CA LYS A 65 16.31 -4.78 -0.19
C LYS A 65 15.37 -3.96 -1.08
N SER A 66 14.68 -4.62 -2.01
CA SER A 66 13.71 -4.00 -2.91
C SER A 66 12.47 -3.54 -2.13
N GLU A 67 11.97 -4.33 -1.19
CA GLU A 67 10.92 -3.89 -0.24
C GLU A 67 11.36 -2.70 0.61
N MET A 68 12.59 -2.73 1.15
CA MET A 68 13.15 -1.60 1.91
C MET A 68 13.14 -0.31 1.08
N LEU A 69 13.58 -0.41 -0.18
CA LEU A 69 13.60 0.72 -1.12
C LEU A 69 12.18 1.23 -1.42
N ILE A 70 11.20 0.35 -1.62
CA ILE A 70 9.80 0.71 -1.84
C ILE A 70 9.23 1.41 -0.61
N ALA A 71 9.38 0.84 0.57
CA ALA A 71 8.88 1.37 1.83
C ALA A 71 9.45 2.77 2.12
N ASP A 72 10.76 2.95 1.96
CA ASP A 72 11.42 4.26 2.14
C ASP A 72 10.96 5.29 1.09
N THR A 73 10.71 4.86 -0.15
CA THR A 73 10.20 5.75 -1.20
C THR A 73 8.76 6.16 -0.92
N LEU A 74 7.87 5.23 -0.53
CA LEU A 74 6.50 5.52 -0.11
C LEU A 74 6.48 6.49 1.07
N ALA A 75 7.30 6.22 2.10
CA ALA A 75 7.45 7.08 3.27
C ALA A 75 7.87 8.50 2.91
N ARG A 76 8.93 8.65 2.10
CA ARG A 76 9.46 9.93 1.66
C ARG A 76 8.46 10.71 0.80
N MET A 77 7.65 10.02 0.02
CA MET A 77 6.58 10.63 -0.77
C MET A 77 5.29 10.88 0.03
N GLY A 78 5.24 10.53 1.31
CA GLY A 78 4.08 10.76 2.18
C GLY A 78 2.87 9.90 1.84
N VAL A 79 3.09 8.69 1.28
CA VAL A 79 2.02 7.75 0.97
C VAL A 79 1.79 6.80 2.16
N PRO A 80 0.57 6.74 2.72
CA PRO A 80 0.24 5.76 3.74
C PRO A 80 0.24 4.34 3.16
N TYR A 81 0.81 3.41 3.90
CA TYR A 81 0.85 2.00 3.52
C TYR A 81 0.85 1.10 4.76
N HIS A 82 0.42 -0.15 4.56
CA HIS A 82 0.58 -1.27 5.47
C HIS A 82 1.52 -2.29 4.82
N TYR A 83 2.59 -2.68 5.51
CA TYR A 83 3.50 -3.74 5.07
C TYR A 83 2.91 -5.11 5.37
N GLU A 84 2.90 -6.03 4.40
CA GLU A 84 2.36 -7.39 4.56
C GLU A 84 0.95 -7.46 5.18
N TYR A 85 0.05 -6.61 4.71
CA TYR A 85 -1.33 -6.64 5.16
C TYR A 85 -2.04 -7.92 4.69
N PRO A 86 -2.69 -8.72 5.57
CA PRO A 86 -3.34 -9.95 5.18
C PRO A 86 -4.57 -9.71 4.31
N VAL A 87 -4.60 -10.32 3.13
CA VAL A 87 -5.71 -10.29 2.17
C VAL A 87 -6.30 -11.69 2.02
N THR A 88 -7.59 -11.83 2.29
CA THR A 88 -8.31 -13.10 2.13
C THR A 88 -8.79 -13.25 0.69
N LEU A 89 -8.35 -14.32 0.03
CA LEU A 89 -8.72 -14.67 -1.35
C LEU A 89 -9.44 -16.01 -1.40
N ASN A 90 -10.17 -16.25 -2.48
CA ASN A 90 -10.83 -17.51 -2.79
C ASN A 90 -10.29 -18.09 -4.11
N ASP A 91 -10.01 -19.40 -4.12
CA ASP A 91 -9.69 -20.14 -5.34
C ASP A 91 -10.51 -21.44 -5.33
N ASN A 92 -11.43 -21.58 -6.29
CA ASN A 92 -12.32 -22.73 -6.44
C ASN A 92 -13.06 -23.13 -5.13
N GLY A 93 -13.55 -22.14 -4.37
CA GLY A 93 -14.27 -22.38 -3.12
C GLY A 93 -13.36 -22.55 -1.89
N HIS A 94 -12.04 -22.64 -2.08
CA HIS A 94 -11.08 -22.67 -0.99
C HIS A 94 -10.61 -21.25 -0.65
N THR A 95 -10.89 -20.82 0.59
CA THR A 95 -10.48 -19.50 1.09
C THR A 95 -9.14 -19.58 1.80
N PHE A 96 -8.22 -18.67 1.48
CA PHE A 96 -6.89 -18.61 2.08
C PHE A 96 -6.40 -17.17 2.21
N THR A 97 -5.45 -16.93 3.10
CA THR A 97 -4.85 -15.61 3.30
C THR A 97 -3.55 -15.48 2.52
N MET A 98 -3.45 -14.40 1.77
CA MET A 98 -2.23 -13.93 1.13
C MET A 98 -1.70 -12.68 1.81
N TYR A 99 -0.40 -12.46 1.64
CA TYR A 99 0.33 -11.34 2.20
C TYR A 99 1.07 -10.70 1.04
N PRO A 100 0.47 -9.72 0.35
CA PRO A 100 1.20 -8.88 -0.60
C PRO A 100 2.28 -8.07 0.11
N ASP A 101 3.24 -7.54 -0.64
CA ASP A 101 4.34 -6.76 -0.05
C ASP A 101 3.81 -5.50 0.65
N PHE A 102 2.91 -4.76 -0.02
CA PHE A 102 2.27 -3.59 0.56
C PHE A 102 0.79 -3.51 0.21
N LEU A 103 0.02 -2.91 1.11
CA LEU A 103 -1.28 -2.31 0.82
C LEU A 103 -1.09 -0.79 0.92
N CYS A 104 -1.30 -0.07 -0.16
CA CYS A 104 -1.10 1.38 -0.23
C CYS A 104 -2.45 2.09 -0.33
N LEU A 105 -2.55 3.26 0.29
CA LEU A 105 -3.75 4.09 0.23
C LEU A 105 -3.54 5.30 -0.67
N ASN A 106 -4.33 5.40 -1.74
CA ASN A 106 -4.47 6.66 -2.47
C ASN A 106 -5.41 7.57 -1.66
N LEU A 107 -4.85 8.58 -0.99
CA LEU A 107 -5.63 9.48 -0.14
C LEU A 107 -6.62 10.35 -0.91
N ARG A 108 -6.34 10.68 -2.17
CA ARG A 108 -7.20 11.51 -3.01
C ARG A 108 -8.49 10.79 -3.39
N THR A 109 -8.38 9.50 -3.71
CA THR A 109 -9.54 8.67 -4.14
C THR A 109 -10.10 7.79 -3.02
N ARG A 110 -9.40 7.67 -1.90
CA ARG A 110 -9.66 6.69 -0.82
C ARG A 110 -9.60 5.24 -1.27
N GLN A 111 -8.97 4.98 -2.40
CA GLN A 111 -8.82 3.65 -2.96
C GLN A 111 -7.56 2.97 -2.42
N GLU A 112 -7.71 1.71 -2.05
CA GLU A 112 -6.59 0.84 -1.69
C GLU A 112 -6.00 0.17 -2.94
N PHE A 113 -4.67 0.09 -2.97
CA PHE A 113 -3.90 -0.60 -3.97
C PHE A 113 -3.03 -1.65 -3.31
N ILE A 114 -3.17 -2.90 -3.73
CA ILE A 114 -2.17 -3.92 -3.42
C ILE A 114 -0.93 -3.59 -4.26
N TRP A 115 0.25 -3.61 -3.66
CA TRP A 115 1.53 -3.50 -4.38
C TRP A 115 2.33 -4.78 -4.16
N GLU A 116 2.72 -5.42 -5.26
CA GLU A 116 3.58 -6.60 -5.28
C GLU A 116 4.85 -6.37 -6.13
N HIS A 117 6.00 -6.78 -5.62
CA HIS A 117 7.29 -6.70 -6.27
C HIS A 117 7.83 -8.10 -6.61
N PHE A 118 8.13 -8.33 -7.89
CA PHE A 118 8.62 -9.59 -8.41
C PHE A 118 10.11 -9.51 -8.75
N GLY A 119 10.95 -10.00 -7.84
CA GLY A 119 12.41 -9.79 -7.84
C GLY A 119 13.23 -10.67 -8.80
N LEU A 120 12.70 -11.81 -9.24
CA LEU A 120 13.47 -12.85 -9.93
C LEU A 120 12.78 -13.29 -11.24
N MET A 121 12.41 -12.32 -12.08
CA MET A 121 11.63 -12.61 -13.30
C MET A 121 12.43 -13.32 -14.41
N ASN A 122 13.75 -13.41 -14.27
CA ASN A 122 14.61 -14.23 -15.14
C ASN A 122 14.59 -15.73 -14.77
N ASP A 123 14.11 -16.08 -13.58
CA ASP A 123 13.96 -17.47 -13.15
C ASP A 123 12.62 -18.05 -13.65
N SER A 124 12.69 -19.15 -14.40
CA SER A 124 11.51 -19.73 -15.05
C SER A 124 10.51 -20.35 -14.06
N VAL A 125 10.99 -20.86 -12.93
CA VAL A 125 10.15 -21.46 -11.88
C VAL A 125 9.45 -20.36 -11.08
N TYR A 126 10.16 -19.28 -10.75
CA TYR A 126 9.64 -18.11 -10.06
C TYR A 126 8.60 -17.39 -10.91
N SER A 127 8.93 -17.10 -12.17
CA SER A 127 7.98 -16.46 -13.11
C SER A 127 6.70 -17.28 -13.31
N SER A 128 6.79 -18.61 -13.38
CA SER A 128 5.61 -19.48 -13.42
C SER A 128 4.72 -19.34 -12.18
N LYS A 129 5.33 -19.26 -10.99
CA LYS A 129 4.60 -19.00 -9.72
C LYS A 129 3.97 -17.61 -9.71
N THR A 130 4.66 -16.60 -10.21
CA THR A 130 4.16 -15.24 -10.37
C THR A 130 2.92 -15.19 -11.26
N VAL A 131 2.95 -15.87 -12.40
CA VAL A 131 1.77 -15.96 -13.30
C VAL A 131 0.57 -16.59 -12.59
N LYS A 132 0.80 -17.68 -11.82
CA LYS A 132 -0.27 -18.29 -11.02
C LYS A 132 -0.83 -17.29 -9.99
N LYS A 133 0.04 -16.59 -9.26
CA LYS A 133 -0.35 -15.58 -8.26
C LYS A 133 -1.18 -14.44 -8.89
N LEU A 134 -0.76 -13.92 -10.04
CA LEU A 134 -1.50 -12.89 -10.78
C LEU A 134 -2.88 -13.38 -11.25
N ARG A 135 -2.99 -14.64 -11.68
CA ARG A 135 -4.29 -15.23 -12.05
C ARG A 135 -5.21 -15.34 -10.84
N THR A 136 -4.69 -15.77 -9.70
CA THR A 136 -5.45 -15.82 -8.45
C THR A 136 -5.96 -14.44 -8.05
N TYR A 137 -5.12 -13.40 -8.12
CA TYR A 137 -5.56 -12.02 -7.89
C TYR A 137 -6.71 -11.63 -8.83
N ALA A 138 -6.54 -11.85 -10.13
CA ALA A 138 -7.55 -11.52 -11.13
C ALA A 138 -8.90 -12.23 -10.86
N GLN A 139 -8.87 -13.52 -10.49
CA GLN A 139 -10.08 -14.27 -10.11
C GLN A 139 -10.80 -13.69 -8.88
N ASN A 140 -10.09 -12.90 -8.07
CA ASN A 140 -10.63 -12.22 -6.88
C ASN A 140 -10.89 -10.73 -7.10
N GLY A 141 -10.97 -10.28 -8.37
CA GLY A 141 -11.25 -8.88 -8.68
C GLY A 141 -10.07 -7.94 -8.44
N ILE A 142 -8.86 -8.47 -8.28
CA ILE A 142 -7.63 -7.72 -8.08
C ILE A 142 -6.86 -7.70 -9.40
N TYR A 143 -6.89 -6.57 -10.10
CA TYR A 143 -6.37 -6.42 -11.46
C TYR A 143 -5.27 -5.37 -11.53
N SER A 144 -4.22 -5.71 -12.29
CA SER A 144 -3.09 -4.81 -12.54
C SER A 144 -3.57 -3.50 -13.15
N GLY A 145 -3.10 -2.38 -12.60
CA GLY A 145 -3.46 -1.04 -13.04
C GLY A 145 -4.80 -0.52 -12.52
N HIS A 146 -5.63 -1.36 -11.87
CA HIS A 146 -6.88 -0.93 -11.24
C HIS A 146 -6.77 -0.82 -9.73
N ASN A 147 -6.43 -1.91 -9.06
CA ASN A 147 -6.26 -2.02 -7.61
C ASN A 147 -5.04 -2.88 -7.24
N LEU A 148 -4.22 -3.21 -8.24
CA LEU A 148 -2.94 -3.90 -8.10
C LEU A 148 -1.84 -3.12 -8.85
N ILE A 149 -0.81 -2.73 -8.12
CA ILE A 149 0.45 -2.23 -8.64
C ILE A 149 1.42 -3.40 -8.66
N THR A 150 2.09 -3.60 -9.78
CA THR A 150 3.15 -4.61 -9.90
C THR A 150 4.44 -3.93 -10.30
N THR A 151 5.53 -4.38 -9.70
CA THR A 151 6.88 -4.02 -10.11
C THR A 151 7.68 -5.29 -10.32
N VAL A 152 8.58 -5.27 -11.29
CA VAL A 152 9.41 -6.41 -11.66
C VAL A 152 10.85 -5.95 -11.71
N GLU A 153 11.78 -6.84 -11.40
CA GLU A 153 13.21 -6.63 -11.67
C GLU A 153 13.86 -7.92 -12.17
N THR A 154 15.01 -7.74 -12.80
CA THR A 154 15.99 -8.79 -13.08
C THR A 154 17.36 -8.30 -12.62
N PRO A 155 18.38 -9.16 -12.51
CA PRO A 155 19.74 -8.73 -12.18
C PRO A 155 20.29 -7.64 -13.11
N GLU A 156 19.88 -7.66 -14.39
CA GLU A 156 20.30 -6.70 -15.42
C GLU A 156 19.50 -5.39 -15.38
N LEU A 157 18.29 -5.43 -14.83
CA LEU A 157 17.39 -4.28 -14.72
C LEU A 157 16.86 -4.15 -13.28
N PRO A 158 17.71 -3.70 -12.34
CA PRO A 158 17.34 -3.60 -10.93
C PRO A 158 16.33 -2.50 -10.67
N LEU A 159 15.55 -2.67 -9.61
CA LEU A 159 14.65 -1.64 -9.13
C LEU A 159 15.41 -0.37 -8.72
N ASN A 160 14.89 0.78 -9.10
CA ASN A 160 15.48 2.07 -8.75
C ASN A 160 14.42 3.07 -8.32
N THR A 161 14.86 4.04 -7.51
CA THR A 161 14.00 5.05 -6.90
C THR A 161 13.26 5.91 -7.93
N ARG A 162 13.90 6.29 -9.04
CA ARG A 162 13.28 7.13 -10.08
C ARG A 162 12.10 6.42 -10.74
N TYR A 163 12.20 5.11 -10.95
CA TYR A 163 11.10 4.30 -11.45
C TYR A 163 9.97 4.22 -10.41
N LEU A 164 10.29 3.95 -9.15
CA LEU A 164 9.31 3.89 -8.07
C LEU A 164 8.55 5.21 -7.88
N GLU A 165 9.23 6.35 -7.92
CA GLU A 165 8.60 7.67 -7.82
C GLU A 165 7.56 7.89 -8.91
N LYS A 166 7.83 7.47 -10.15
CA LYS A 166 6.86 7.54 -11.25
C LYS A 166 5.63 6.69 -10.98
N ILE A 167 5.82 5.45 -10.51
CA ILE A 167 4.70 4.56 -10.17
C ILE A 167 3.87 5.15 -9.03
N ILE A 168 4.51 5.65 -7.97
CA ILE A 168 3.80 6.29 -6.84
C ILE A 168 3.01 7.50 -7.31
N THR A 169 3.61 8.36 -8.15
CA THR A 169 2.92 9.54 -8.68
C THR A 169 1.71 9.15 -9.54
N GLU A 170 1.84 8.13 -10.40
CA GLU A 170 0.75 7.71 -11.29
C GLU A 170 -0.44 7.14 -10.53
N TYR A 171 -0.19 6.24 -9.57
CA TYR A 171 -1.28 5.47 -8.94
C TYR A 171 -1.76 6.05 -7.61
N LEU A 172 -0.91 6.78 -6.88
CA LEU A 172 -1.14 7.11 -5.46
C LEU A 172 -1.17 8.62 -5.19
N LYS A 173 -1.00 9.46 -6.22
CA LYS A 173 -1.11 10.93 -6.10
C LYS A 173 -2.09 11.53 -7.11
#